data_AF-A0AA90H9P6-F1
#
_entry.id   AF-A0AA90H9P6-F1
#
_cell.length_a   1.000
_cell.length_b   1.000
_cell.length_c   1.000
_cell.angle_alpha   90.00
_cell.angle_beta   90.00
_cell.angle_gamma   90.00
#
_symmetry.space_group_name_H-M   'P 1'
#
loop_
_entity.id
_entity.type
_entity.pdbx_description
1 polymer ?
#
loop_
_entity_poly.entity_id
_entity_poly.type
_entity_poly.pdbx_seq_one_letter_code
_entity_poly.pdbx_strand_id
1 'polypeptide(L)'
;MSGEWTGQSLPPVAAARIAGARDSGTWSSALSTGEFAAIRSVGFEPVGQVMGSAVYRVARQGSYYGYYDCGRSMGFMTSAFDSPVVLSGQGAPSRGLVQVLMDARHKAIARMTAECSALGGDGVVAAHLTMAPFPAAPHCLEFQVIGTAVRAQGEVRPRKPFTSHLDGEGFAKLVSSGWIPVELLVGLAIGVRHDDYRLRRQSGWSAGNQEIGGWTDLVSGTRHDARHQLAQQARHTGADGVVLGSSDLRVWEESCIRTSRNSDSEAEDHVAEAMLVGTAIAAFSTRRTPQRTLTVMPLDSRRKRLARRIERDLSSYGTDPLVTRTRLAQLEDLDGQE
;
A
#
# COMPACT_ATOMS: atom_id res chain seq x y z
N MET A 1 -15.56 26.21 -15.80
CA MET A 1 -14.34 26.88 -15.34
C MET A 1 -13.20 25.88 -15.37
N SER A 2 -12.42 25.84 -16.45
CA SER A 2 -11.24 24.98 -16.61
C SER A 2 -9.99 25.82 -16.35
N GLY A 3 -9.71 26.12 -15.08
CA GLY A 3 -8.42 26.69 -14.69
C GLY A 3 -7.31 25.65 -14.88
N GLU A 4 -6.12 26.10 -15.25
CA GLU A 4 -4.94 25.26 -15.34
C GLU A 4 -4.66 24.61 -13.98
N TRP A 5 -4.54 23.29 -13.97
CA TRP A 5 -4.36 22.55 -12.72
C TRP A 5 -2.94 22.74 -12.19
N THR A 6 -2.81 23.42 -11.05
CA THR A 6 -1.52 23.76 -10.42
C THR A 6 -0.82 22.57 -9.77
N GLY A 7 -1.39 21.36 -9.85
CA GLY A 7 -0.84 20.14 -9.28
C GLY A 7 -0.99 19.99 -7.76
N GLN A 8 -1.52 21.00 -7.07
CA GLN A 8 -1.73 21.06 -5.62
C GLN A 8 -3.17 20.71 -5.20
N SER A 9 -4.17 20.96 -6.05
CA SER A 9 -5.57 20.60 -5.82
C SER A 9 -5.92 19.24 -6.43
N LEU A 10 -7.16 18.76 -6.23
CA LEU A 10 -7.66 17.58 -6.95
C LEU A 10 -7.58 17.80 -8.47
N PRO A 11 -7.14 16.80 -9.25
CA PRO A 11 -7.23 16.87 -10.70
C PRO A 11 -8.68 17.18 -11.14
N PRO A 12 -8.89 18.07 -12.12
CA PRO A 12 -10.25 18.44 -12.55
C PRO A 12 -11.13 17.25 -12.94
N VAL A 13 -10.54 16.22 -13.56
CA VAL A 13 -11.25 14.98 -13.93
C VAL A 13 -11.70 14.19 -12.69
N ALA A 14 -10.89 14.14 -11.64
CA ALA A 14 -11.27 13.50 -10.39
C ALA A 14 -12.42 14.27 -9.72
N ALA A 15 -12.36 15.60 -9.69
CA ALA A 15 -13.43 16.44 -9.16
C ALA A 15 -14.75 16.25 -9.92
N ALA A 16 -14.70 16.17 -11.26
CA ALA A 16 -15.87 15.91 -12.10
C ALA A 16 -16.47 14.51 -11.83
N ARG A 17 -15.63 13.47 -11.68
CA ARG A 17 -16.11 12.12 -11.33
C ARG A 17 -16.77 12.09 -9.95
N ILE A 18 -16.20 12.77 -8.96
CA ILE A 18 -16.79 12.90 -7.62
C ILE A 18 -18.16 13.59 -7.70
N ALA A 19 -18.27 14.69 -8.46
CA ALA A 19 -19.54 15.38 -8.64
C ALA A 19 -20.60 14.47 -9.28
N GLY A 20 -20.26 13.76 -10.36
CA GLY A 20 -21.17 12.81 -11.00
C GLY A 20 -21.62 11.66 -10.09
N ALA A 21 -20.73 11.13 -9.24
CA ALA A 21 -21.09 10.09 -8.27
C ALA A 21 -22.08 10.61 -7.21
N ARG A 22 -21.91 11.86 -6.76
CA ARG A 22 -22.86 12.52 -5.84
C ARG A 22 -24.22 12.77 -6.49
N ASP A 23 -24.23 13.24 -7.73
CA ASP A 23 -25.47 13.61 -8.44
C ASP A 23 -26.31 12.38 -8.82
N SER A 24 -25.65 11.28 -9.22
CA SER A 24 -26.33 10.04 -9.63
C SER A 24 -26.72 9.13 -8.46
N GLY A 25 -26.10 9.29 -7.30
CA GLY A 25 -26.23 8.37 -6.16
C GLY A 25 -25.57 7.00 -6.39
N THR A 26 -24.88 6.79 -7.51
CA THR A 26 -24.19 5.53 -7.85
C THR A 26 -22.69 5.65 -7.62
N TRP A 27 -22.05 4.57 -7.17
CA TRP A 27 -20.62 4.53 -6.90
C TRP A 27 -20.01 3.20 -7.40
N SER A 28 -18.72 3.24 -7.78
CA SER A 28 -17.94 2.06 -8.20
C SER A 28 -16.93 1.67 -7.13
N SER A 29 -16.43 0.43 -7.11
CA SER A 29 -15.36 0.01 -6.21
C SER A 29 -14.40 -0.94 -6.92
N ALA A 30 -13.15 -0.97 -6.45
CA ALA A 30 -12.15 -1.93 -6.87
C ALA A 30 -12.25 -3.28 -6.14
N LEU A 31 -13.23 -3.47 -5.24
CA LEU A 31 -13.37 -4.65 -4.41
C LEU A 31 -14.14 -5.78 -5.11
N SER A 32 -13.78 -7.02 -4.78
CA SER A 32 -14.59 -8.19 -5.12
C SER A 32 -15.88 -8.23 -4.28
N THR A 33 -16.84 -9.10 -4.65
CA THR A 33 -18.09 -9.27 -3.89
C THR A 33 -17.86 -9.77 -2.46
N GLY A 34 -16.89 -10.66 -2.27
CA GLY A 34 -16.50 -11.16 -0.95
C GLY A 34 -15.89 -10.06 -0.08
N GLU A 35 -14.97 -9.29 -0.65
CA GLU A 35 -14.36 -8.13 0.02
C GLU A 35 -15.38 -7.05 0.39
N PHE A 36 -16.31 -6.76 -0.52
CA PHE A 36 -17.42 -5.84 -0.27
C PHE A 36 -18.23 -6.26 0.96
N ALA A 37 -18.62 -7.54 1.04
CA ALA A 37 -19.35 -8.07 2.18
C ALA A 37 -18.51 -8.06 3.47
N ALA A 38 -17.22 -8.39 3.37
CA ALA A 38 -16.31 -8.46 4.51
C ALA A 38 -16.14 -7.09 5.19
N ILE A 39 -15.95 -6.02 4.43
CA ILE A 39 -15.82 -4.66 4.99
C ILE A 39 -17.07 -4.23 5.75
N ARG A 40 -18.26 -4.55 5.21
CA ARG A 40 -19.53 -4.23 5.86
C ARG A 40 -19.73 -5.01 7.17
N SER A 41 -19.21 -6.23 7.24
CA SER A 41 -19.28 -7.05 8.46
C SER A 41 -18.55 -6.43 9.66
N VAL A 42 -17.57 -5.56 9.42
CA VAL A 42 -16.80 -4.85 10.46
C VAL A 42 -17.20 -3.38 10.63
N GLY A 43 -18.37 -2.98 10.11
CA GLY A 43 -18.94 -1.64 10.35
C GLY A 43 -18.38 -0.55 9.45
N PHE A 44 -17.90 -0.89 8.26
CA PHE A 44 -17.46 0.06 7.24
C PHE A 44 -18.31 -0.06 5.97
N GLU A 45 -18.57 1.07 5.31
CA GLU A 45 -19.29 1.12 4.04
C GLU A 45 -18.37 1.64 2.92
N PRO A 46 -18.22 0.90 1.81
CA PRO A 46 -17.55 1.41 0.62
C PRO A 46 -18.28 2.63 0.06
N VAL A 47 -17.52 3.68 -0.27
CA VAL A 47 -18.09 4.96 -0.76
C VAL A 47 -17.72 5.26 -2.21
N GLY A 48 -16.70 4.61 -2.74
CA GLY A 48 -16.27 4.79 -4.12
C GLY A 48 -14.83 4.38 -4.39
N GLN A 49 -14.50 4.14 -5.64
CA GLN A 49 -13.14 3.95 -6.10
C GLN A 49 -12.41 5.29 -6.09
N VAL A 50 -11.17 5.28 -5.61
CA VAL A 50 -10.28 6.44 -5.58
C VAL A 50 -9.00 6.16 -6.34
N MET A 51 -8.43 7.19 -6.93
CA MET A 51 -7.22 7.06 -7.72
C MET A 51 -6.27 8.24 -7.47
N GLY A 52 -4.98 7.97 -7.52
CA GLY A 52 -3.95 8.98 -7.62
C GLY A 52 -2.95 8.60 -8.70
N SER A 53 -2.56 9.57 -9.54
CA SER A 53 -1.49 9.40 -10.53
C SER A 53 -0.49 10.55 -10.39
N ALA A 54 0.77 10.25 -10.60
CA ALA A 54 1.84 11.22 -10.76
C ALA A 54 2.85 10.73 -11.80
N VAL A 55 3.08 11.54 -12.84
CA VAL A 55 4.07 11.24 -13.89
C VAL A 55 5.32 12.06 -13.63
N TYR A 56 6.46 11.38 -13.56
CA TYR A 56 7.77 12.00 -13.33
C TYR A 56 8.72 11.65 -14.47
N ARG A 57 9.44 12.65 -14.96
CA ARG A 57 10.63 12.40 -15.79
C ARG A 57 11.74 11.93 -14.87
N VAL A 58 12.00 10.63 -14.86
CA VAL A 58 13.11 10.05 -14.11
C VAL A 58 14.28 9.94 -15.06
N ALA A 59 15.15 10.94 -15.03
CA ALA A 59 16.37 10.91 -15.83
C ALA A 59 17.28 9.79 -15.30
N ARG A 60 17.32 8.65 -16.00
CA ARG A 60 18.35 7.61 -15.82
C ARG A 60 19.74 8.04 -16.31
N GLN A 61 19.96 9.33 -16.57
CA GLN A 61 21.18 9.86 -17.17
C GLN A 61 22.11 10.41 -16.07
N GLY A 62 23.25 9.73 -15.86
CA GLY A 62 24.32 10.18 -14.94
C GLY A 62 24.78 9.09 -13.97
N SER A 63 25.72 9.44 -13.08
CA SER A 63 26.35 8.57 -12.07
C SER A 63 25.42 8.06 -10.95
N TYR A 64 24.10 7.95 -11.18
CA TYR A 64 23.12 7.59 -10.16
C TYR A 64 23.36 6.21 -9.54
N TYR A 65 23.92 5.28 -10.31
CA TYR A 65 24.24 3.94 -9.83
C TYR A 65 25.72 3.77 -9.51
N GLY A 66 26.56 4.78 -9.76
CA GLY A 66 28.01 4.59 -9.84
C GLY A 66 28.66 4.29 -8.49
N TYR A 67 29.30 3.12 -8.40
CA TYR A 67 30.46 2.94 -7.54
C TYR A 67 31.55 3.88 -8.10
N TYR A 68 31.85 4.96 -7.39
CA TYR A 68 32.95 5.84 -7.77
C TYR A 68 34.25 5.11 -7.48
N ASP A 69 34.68 4.40 -8.51
CA ASP A 69 35.99 3.81 -8.70
C ASP A 69 36.13 2.37 -8.22
N CYS A 70 36.45 1.47 -9.16
CA CYS A 70 37.05 0.14 -9.00
C CYS A 70 38.36 0.15 -8.14
N GLY A 71 38.39 0.81 -6.98
CA GLY A 71 39.48 0.86 -6.01
C GLY A 71 40.42 2.09 -6.00
N ARG A 72 40.14 3.21 -6.70
CA ARG A 72 41.11 4.32 -6.94
C ARG A 72 40.69 5.79 -6.73
N SER A 73 39.45 6.18 -6.34
CA SER A 73 39.05 7.63 -6.40
C SER A 73 38.53 8.24 -5.10
N MET A 74 38.77 7.63 -3.94
CA MET A 74 38.41 8.28 -2.67
C MET A 74 39.61 8.57 -1.76
N GLY A 75 40.83 8.71 -2.28
CA GLY A 75 42.00 9.12 -1.49
C GLY A 75 42.41 8.14 -0.36
N PHE A 76 41.58 7.15 -0.06
CA PHE A 76 41.90 5.98 0.72
C PHE A 76 42.58 5.00 -0.23
N MET A 77 43.89 4.83 -0.11
CA MET A 77 44.54 3.58 -0.52
C MET A 77 43.95 2.47 0.35
N THR A 78 42.79 1.94 0.00
CA THR A 78 42.37 0.66 0.54
C THR A 78 43.04 -0.40 -0.33
N SER A 79 43.93 -1.15 0.29
CA SER A 79 44.50 -2.40 -0.22
C SER A 79 43.44 -3.52 -0.36
N ALA A 80 42.16 -3.16 -0.51
CA ALA A 80 41.05 -4.09 -0.42
C ALA A 80 40.71 -4.63 -1.81
N PHE A 81 41.08 -5.89 -2.06
CA PHE A 81 40.66 -6.72 -3.18
C PHE A 81 39.14 -7.03 -3.21
N ASP A 82 38.32 -6.28 -2.47
CA ASP A 82 36.93 -6.56 -2.15
C ASP A 82 36.12 -5.27 -2.25
N SER A 83 35.11 -5.26 -3.12
CA SER A 83 34.28 -4.09 -3.37
C SER A 83 33.04 -4.11 -2.46
N PRO A 84 32.87 -3.15 -1.53
CA PRO A 84 31.74 -3.16 -0.61
C PRO A 84 30.41 -2.88 -1.34
N VAL A 85 29.32 -3.33 -0.71
CA VAL A 85 27.96 -2.94 -1.11
C VAL A 85 27.68 -1.52 -0.64
N VAL A 86 27.29 -0.64 -1.56
CA VAL A 86 26.91 0.75 -1.24
C VAL A 86 25.39 0.86 -1.32
N LEU A 87 24.77 1.40 -0.27
CA LEU A 87 23.31 1.41 -0.09
C LEU A 87 22.75 2.82 -0.14
N SER A 88 21.64 3.01 -0.84
CA SER A 88 20.96 4.31 -0.97
C SER A 88 20.65 4.98 0.37
N GLY A 89 20.20 4.22 1.37
CA GLY A 89 19.88 4.73 2.70
C GLY A 89 21.10 5.22 3.48
N GLN A 90 22.29 4.73 3.13
CA GLN A 90 23.57 5.09 3.73
C GLN A 90 24.29 6.22 2.97
N GLY A 91 23.60 6.90 2.06
CA GLY A 91 24.17 8.04 1.33
C GLY A 91 24.88 7.70 0.03
N ALA A 92 24.65 6.50 -0.53
CA ALA A 92 25.12 6.17 -1.87
C ALA A 92 24.61 7.20 -2.92
N PRO A 93 25.30 7.34 -4.07
CA PRO A 93 24.84 8.19 -5.17
C PRO A 93 23.39 7.92 -5.63
N SER A 94 22.92 6.67 -5.46
CA SER A 94 21.54 6.26 -5.78
C SER A 94 20.48 6.88 -4.87
N ARG A 95 20.86 7.53 -3.76
CA ARG A 95 19.95 8.22 -2.84
C ARG A 95 19.07 9.25 -3.54
N GLY A 96 19.64 10.04 -4.45
CA GLY A 96 18.87 11.07 -5.18
C GLY A 96 17.78 10.48 -6.06
N LEU A 97 18.06 9.35 -6.71
CA LEU A 97 17.05 8.61 -7.48
C LEU A 97 15.96 8.05 -6.56
N VAL A 98 16.34 7.39 -5.46
CA VAL A 98 15.37 6.86 -4.48
C VAL A 98 14.46 7.97 -3.95
N GLN A 99 14.99 9.15 -3.67
CA GLN A 99 14.19 10.31 -3.24
C GLN A 99 13.12 10.69 -4.27
N VAL A 100 13.49 10.86 -5.55
CA VAL A 100 12.54 11.20 -6.62
C VAL A 100 11.45 10.12 -6.77
N LEU A 101 11.86 8.84 -6.72
CA LEU A 101 10.94 7.71 -6.81
C LEU A 101 9.97 7.66 -5.61
N MET A 102 10.42 8.04 -4.42
CA MET A 102 9.58 8.11 -3.22
C MET A 102 8.64 9.33 -3.25
N ASP A 103 9.14 10.49 -3.65
CA ASP A 103 8.34 11.72 -3.78
C ASP A 103 7.19 11.53 -4.76
N ALA A 104 7.44 10.86 -5.89
CA ALA A 104 6.41 10.56 -6.87
C ALA A 104 5.30 9.66 -6.31
N ARG A 105 5.67 8.62 -5.54
CA ARG A 105 4.71 7.74 -4.87
C ARG A 105 3.90 8.47 -3.80
N HIS A 106 4.56 9.24 -2.94
CA HIS A 106 3.88 10.04 -1.92
C HIS A 106 2.89 11.01 -2.57
N LYS A 107 3.24 11.61 -3.70
CA LYS A 107 2.33 12.50 -4.44
C LYS A 107 1.11 11.77 -5.00
N ALA A 108 1.28 10.56 -5.54
CA ALA A 108 0.18 9.73 -6.00
C ALA A 108 -0.75 9.34 -4.83
N ILE A 109 -0.20 8.88 -3.71
CA ILE A 109 -0.94 8.52 -2.50
C ILE A 109 -1.68 9.73 -1.91
N ALA A 110 -1.03 10.90 -1.86
CA ALA A 110 -1.66 12.14 -1.37
C ALA A 110 -2.87 12.54 -2.23
N ARG A 111 -2.79 12.39 -3.55
CA ARG A 111 -3.91 12.67 -4.46
C ARG A 111 -5.08 11.71 -4.26
N MET A 112 -4.80 10.41 -4.14
CA MET A 112 -5.81 9.40 -3.82
C MET A 112 -6.48 9.67 -2.46
N THR A 113 -5.69 10.06 -1.45
CA THR A 113 -6.18 10.36 -0.10
C THR A 113 -7.04 11.63 -0.09
N ALA A 114 -6.64 12.66 -0.84
CA ALA A 114 -7.46 13.86 -1.04
C ALA A 114 -8.80 13.52 -1.70
N GLU A 115 -8.79 12.60 -2.66
CA GLU A 115 -10.01 12.13 -3.32
C GLU A 115 -10.93 11.36 -2.36
N CYS A 116 -10.35 10.48 -1.53
CA CYS A 116 -11.07 9.79 -0.45
C CYS A 116 -11.77 10.77 0.50
N SER A 117 -11.03 11.79 0.97
CA SER A 117 -11.61 12.85 1.81
C SER A 117 -12.76 13.58 1.12
N ALA A 118 -12.61 13.88 -0.18
CA ALA A 118 -13.65 14.55 -0.96
C ALA A 118 -14.89 13.68 -1.17
N LEU A 119 -14.77 12.35 -1.25
CA LEU A 119 -15.91 11.43 -1.25
C LEU A 119 -16.55 11.25 0.15
N GLY A 120 -15.93 11.82 1.18
CA GLY A 120 -16.34 11.64 2.57
C GLY A 120 -15.98 10.26 3.12
N GLY A 121 -14.93 9.61 2.60
CA GLY A 121 -14.36 8.39 3.15
C GLY A 121 -13.43 8.67 4.35
N ASP A 122 -13.34 7.69 5.24
CA ASP A 122 -12.47 7.65 6.43
C ASP A 122 -11.16 6.91 6.19
N GLY A 123 -11.03 6.22 5.06
CA GLY A 123 -9.81 5.57 4.67
C GLY A 123 -9.93 4.88 3.33
N VAL A 124 -8.79 4.37 2.85
CA VAL A 124 -8.68 3.64 1.60
C VAL A 124 -8.18 2.23 1.88
N VAL A 125 -8.88 1.24 1.34
CA VAL A 125 -8.50 -0.18 1.35
C VAL A 125 -8.21 -0.66 -0.06
N ALA A 126 -7.60 -1.84 -0.16
CA ALA A 126 -7.17 -2.45 -1.41
C ALA A 126 -6.35 -1.49 -2.27
N ALA A 127 -5.52 -0.66 -1.62
CA ALA A 127 -4.67 0.29 -2.31
C ALA A 127 -3.54 -0.46 -3.04
N HIS A 128 -3.59 -0.47 -4.36
CA HIS A 128 -2.60 -1.10 -5.21
C HIS A 128 -1.76 -0.03 -5.92
N LEU A 129 -0.44 -0.08 -5.71
CA LEU A 129 0.51 0.88 -6.28
C LEU A 129 1.25 0.26 -7.47
N THR A 130 1.21 0.94 -8.61
CA THR A 130 1.92 0.54 -9.84
C THR A 130 2.90 1.62 -10.28
N MET A 131 4.04 1.18 -10.80
CA MET A 131 5.03 2.02 -11.46
C MET A 131 5.28 1.47 -12.86
N ALA A 132 5.00 2.27 -13.88
CA ALA A 132 5.16 1.85 -15.28
C ALA A 132 5.72 2.97 -16.15
N PRO A 133 6.43 2.66 -17.26
CA PRO A 133 6.76 3.65 -18.27
C PRO A 133 5.51 4.35 -18.81
N PHE A 134 5.57 5.67 -18.97
CA PHE A 134 4.46 6.42 -19.51
C PHE A 134 4.34 6.17 -21.03
N PRO A 135 3.20 5.69 -21.55
CA PRO A 135 3.10 5.24 -22.94
C PRO A 135 3.49 6.29 -23.99
N ALA A 136 3.15 7.56 -23.74
CA ALA A 136 3.46 8.65 -24.66
C ALA A 136 4.88 9.25 -24.48
N ALA A 137 5.58 8.89 -23.40
CA ALA A 137 6.94 9.35 -23.12
C ALA A 137 7.71 8.29 -22.31
N PRO A 138 8.40 7.34 -22.97
CA PRO A 138 9.04 6.20 -22.30
C PRO A 138 10.12 6.55 -21.26
N HIS A 139 10.65 7.77 -21.30
CA HIS A 139 11.61 8.31 -20.31
C HIS A 139 10.93 8.92 -19.07
N CYS A 140 9.62 8.86 -19.00
CA CYS A 140 8.81 9.22 -17.84
C CYS A 140 8.21 7.95 -17.22
N LEU A 141 8.09 7.95 -15.91
CA LEU A 141 7.41 6.89 -15.16
C LEU A 141 6.11 7.45 -14.60
N GLU A 142 5.03 6.70 -14.79
CA GLU A 142 3.75 6.91 -14.11
C GLU A 142 3.71 6.11 -12.82
N PHE A 143 3.44 6.81 -11.72
CA PHE A 143 3.15 6.25 -10.42
C PHE A 143 1.66 6.38 -10.19
N GLN A 144 0.98 5.24 -10.18
CA GLN A 144 -0.46 5.17 -10.03
C GLN A 144 -0.80 4.38 -8.78
N VAL A 145 -1.81 4.83 -8.05
CA VAL A 145 -2.42 4.10 -6.95
C VAL A 145 -3.93 4.11 -7.13
N ILE A 146 -4.55 2.94 -6.98
CA ILE A 146 -6.00 2.75 -7.03
C ILE A 146 -6.42 2.03 -5.76
N GLY A 147 -7.53 2.43 -5.16
CA GLY A 147 -8.15 1.72 -4.05
C GLY A 147 -9.63 2.00 -3.95
N THR A 148 -10.25 1.52 -2.88
CA THR A 148 -11.63 1.82 -2.53
C THR A 148 -11.67 2.64 -1.25
N ALA A 149 -12.28 3.82 -1.34
CA ALA A 149 -12.59 4.61 -0.16
C ALA A 149 -13.70 3.94 0.64
N VAL A 150 -13.53 3.87 1.95
CA VAL A 150 -14.48 3.31 2.91
C VAL A 150 -14.79 4.34 3.98
N ARG A 151 -15.98 4.25 4.57
CA ARG A 151 -16.46 5.13 5.63
C ARG A 151 -16.91 4.29 6.81
N ALA A 152 -16.47 4.66 8.01
CA ALA A 152 -16.93 4.01 9.23
C ALA A 152 -18.41 4.35 9.45
N GLN A 153 -19.21 3.38 9.90
CA GLN A 153 -20.61 3.61 10.28
C GLN A 153 -20.74 4.24 11.68
N GLY A 154 -19.67 4.22 12.48
CA GLY A 154 -19.66 4.78 13.83
C GLY A 154 -19.54 6.30 13.87
N GLU A 155 -19.77 6.87 15.06
CA GLU A 155 -19.67 8.33 15.28
C GLU A 155 -18.22 8.85 15.28
N VAL A 156 -17.26 7.98 15.61
CA VAL A 156 -15.84 8.33 15.66
C VAL A 156 -15.24 8.22 14.27
N ARG A 157 -14.83 9.37 13.73
CA ARG A 157 -14.18 9.47 12.43
C ARG A 157 -12.74 9.96 12.58
N PRO A 158 -11.76 9.38 11.84
CA PRO A 158 -10.38 9.84 11.89
C PRO A 158 -10.25 11.24 11.28
N ARG A 159 -9.31 12.04 11.81
CA ARG A 159 -9.03 13.39 11.27
C ARG A 159 -8.39 13.37 9.88
N LYS A 160 -7.66 12.30 9.58
CA LYS A 160 -7.02 12.05 8.29
C LYS A 160 -7.42 10.65 7.84
N PRO A 161 -7.75 10.43 6.55
CA PRO A 161 -8.08 9.09 6.10
C PRO A 161 -6.91 8.14 6.28
N PHE A 162 -7.17 6.93 6.77
CA PHE A 162 -6.14 5.88 6.77
C PHE A 162 -5.92 5.36 5.35
N THR A 163 -4.77 4.74 5.10
CA THR A 163 -4.49 4.08 3.81
C THR A 163 -3.96 2.68 4.05
N SER A 164 -4.42 1.72 3.24
CA SER A 164 -4.03 0.32 3.39
C SER A 164 -3.98 -0.44 2.07
N HIS A 165 -2.96 -1.29 1.93
CA HIS A 165 -2.85 -2.24 0.82
C HIS A 165 -3.76 -3.47 1.02
N LEU A 166 -4.25 -3.70 2.24
CA LEU A 166 -5.06 -4.88 2.56
C LEU A 166 -6.34 -4.85 1.75
N ASP A 167 -6.70 -6.01 1.18
CA ASP A 167 -8.01 -6.23 0.57
C ASP A 167 -9.13 -6.15 1.61
N GLY A 168 -10.38 -6.16 1.16
CA GLY A 168 -11.53 -6.02 2.07
C GLY A 168 -11.62 -7.14 3.11
N GLU A 169 -11.22 -8.37 2.75
CA GLU A 169 -11.19 -9.48 3.69
C GLU A 169 -10.07 -9.35 4.73
N GLY A 170 -8.86 -9.01 4.30
CA GLY A 170 -7.71 -8.78 5.17
C GLY A 170 -7.96 -7.62 6.12
N PHE A 171 -8.57 -6.53 5.63
CA PHE A 171 -9.03 -5.42 6.44
C PHE A 171 -10.04 -5.88 7.50
N ALA A 172 -11.06 -6.65 7.12
CA ALA A 172 -12.06 -7.16 8.06
C ALA A 172 -11.45 -8.07 9.13
N LYS A 173 -10.53 -8.97 8.75
CA LYS A 173 -9.80 -9.85 9.69
C LYS A 173 -8.96 -9.02 10.66
N LEU A 174 -8.24 -8.00 10.15
CA LEU A 174 -7.42 -7.10 10.97
C LEU A 174 -8.28 -6.36 12.01
N VAL A 175 -9.38 -5.73 11.58
CA VAL A 175 -10.29 -4.99 12.47
C VAL A 175 -10.93 -5.91 13.51
N SER A 176 -11.37 -7.10 13.11
CA SER A 176 -11.96 -8.09 14.02
C SER A 176 -10.98 -8.57 15.09
N SER A 177 -9.68 -8.53 14.81
CA SER A 177 -8.62 -8.90 15.76
C SER A 177 -8.18 -7.76 16.69
N GLY A 178 -8.82 -6.59 16.62
CA GLY A 178 -8.48 -5.43 17.46
C GLY A 178 -7.37 -4.54 16.90
N TRP A 179 -7.11 -4.61 15.60
CA TRP A 179 -6.10 -3.81 14.91
C TRP A 179 -6.74 -2.97 13.80
N ILE A 180 -6.30 -1.72 13.63
CA ILE A 180 -6.79 -0.83 12.57
C ILE A 180 -5.62 -0.34 11.71
N PRO A 181 -5.77 -0.23 10.38
CA PRO A 181 -4.74 0.39 9.56
C PRO A 181 -4.62 1.89 9.84
N VAL A 182 -3.39 2.40 9.73
CA VAL A 182 -3.05 3.81 9.90
C VAL A 182 -2.61 4.39 8.56
N GLU A 183 -1.58 3.81 7.94
CA GLU A 183 -0.96 4.38 6.74
C GLU A 183 -0.32 3.31 5.85
N LEU A 184 -0.40 3.52 4.54
CA LEU A 184 0.30 2.75 3.53
C LEU A 184 1.75 3.22 3.46
N LEU A 185 2.68 2.31 3.73
CA LEU A 185 4.11 2.57 3.76
C LEU A 185 4.81 1.93 2.56
N VAL A 186 5.85 2.59 2.07
CA VAL A 186 6.69 2.07 0.97
C VAL A 186 8.17 2.18 1.34
N GLY A 187 8.84 1.05 1.48
CA GLY A 187 10.29 0.99 1.68
C GLY A 187 10.98 0.76 0.35
N LEU A 188 11.84 1.67 -0.09
CA LEU A 188 12.62 1.53 -1.32
C LEU A 188 14.10 1.69 -1.01
N ALA A 189 14.91 0.76 -1.49
CA ALA A 189 16.36 0.89 -1.46
C ALA A 189 16.99 0.40 -2.76
N ILE A 190 18.07 1.05 -3.14
CA ILE A 190 18.94 0.64 -4.23
C ILE A 190 20.34 0.40 -3.66
N GLY A 191 20.81 -0.83 -3.76
CA GLY A 191 22.17 -1.22 -3.45
C GLY A 191 22.97 -1.42 -4.73
N VAL A 192 24.26 -1.12 -4.67
CA VAL A 192 25.19 -1.34 -5.77
C VAL A 192 26.44 -2.01 -5.24
N ARG A 193 26.95 -2.99 -5.98
CA ARG A 193 28.24 -3.61 -5.74
C ARG A 193 29.01 -3.73 -7.05
N HIS A 194 30.31 -3.44 -6.98
CA HIS A 194 31.22 -3.61 -8.11
C HIS A 194 31.81 -5.04 -8.15
N ASP A 195 32.03 -5.56 -9.36
CA ASP A 195 32.64 -6.87 -9.55
C ASP A 195 34.16 -6.85 -9.38
N ASP A 196 34.60 -7.23 -8.18
CA ASP A 196 36.01 -7.38 -7.84
C ASP A 196 36.63 -8.71 -8.30
N TYR A 197 37.94 -8.83 -8.11
CA TYR A 197 38.70 -10.01 -8.52
C TYR A 197 38.26 -11.30 -7.81
N ARG A 198 37.86 -11.20 -6.53
CA ARG A 198 37.41 -12.37 -5.75
C ARG A 198 36.07 -12.85 -6.29
N LEU A 199 35.16 -11.93 -6.59
CA LEU A 199 33.86 -12.22 -7.16
C LEU A 199 33.98 -12.93 -8.50
N ARG A 200 34.87 -12.46 -9.39
CA ARG A 200 35.15 -13.14 -10.68
C ARG A 200 35.70 -14.56 -10.51
N ARG A 201 36.53 -14.78 -9.49
CA ARG A 201 37.01 -16.14 -9.17
C ARG A 201 35.90 -17.05 -8.65
N GLN A 202 34.91 -16.50 -7.95
CA GLN A 202 33.77 -17.23 -7.41
C GLN A 202 32.65 -17.47 -8.44
N SER A 203 32.45 -16.54 -9.37
CA SER A 203 31.43 -16.64 -10.43
C SER A 203 31.94 -17.31 -11.72
N GLY A 204 33.25 -17.54 -11.83
CA GLY A 204 33.86 -18.17 -13.00
C GLY A 204 33.44 -19.64 -13.18
N TRP A 205 33.46 -20.10 -14.43
CA TRP A 205 33.06 -21.47 -14.81
C TRP A 205 33.77 -22.58 -14.01
N SER A 206 35.01 -22.35 -13.57
CA SER A 206 35.81 -23.32 -12.81
C SER A 206 35.59 -23.29 -11.29
N ALA A 207 34.76 -22.38 -10.78
CA ALA A 207 34.61 -22.12 -9.35
C ALA A 207 33.83 -23.23 -8.59
N GLY A 208 33.26 -24.21 -9.30
CA GLY A 208 32.38 -25.22 -8.70
C GLY A 208 31.10 -24.61 -8.14
N ASN A 209 30.24 -25.45 -7.56
CA ASN A 209 28.99 -24.99 -6.95
C ASN A 209 29.26 -24.40 -5.57
N GLN A 210 29.13 -23.09 -5.43
CA GLN A 210 29.30 -22.39 -4.15
C GLN A 210 28.43 -21.14 -4.09
N GLU A 211 28.28 -20.59 -2.88
CA GLU A 211 27.68 -19.29 -2.69
C GLU A 211 28.63 -18.17 -3.18
N ILE A 212 28.07 -17.20 -3.87
CA ILE A 212 28.78 -16.00 -4.32
C ILE A 212 28.53 -14.89 -3.30
N GLY A 213 29.38 -14.84 -2.28
CA GLY A 213 29.17 -14.00 -1.09
C GLY A 213 28.92 -12.53 -1.40
N GLY A 214 29.62 -11.96 -2.38
CA GLY A 214 29.45 -10.54 -2.74
C GLY A 214 28.05 -10.20 -3.28
N TRP A 215 27.46 -11.10 -4.08
CA TRP A 215 26.08 -10.94 -4.56
C TRP A 215 25.06 -11.25 -3.47
N THR A 216 25.32 -12.22 -2.59
CA THR A 216 24.51 -12.44 -1.39
C THR A 216 24.46 -11.19 -0.51
N ASP A 217 25.60 -10.55 -0.26
CA ASP A 217 25.71 -9.32 0.52
C ASP A 217 24.93 -8.18 -0.13
N LEU A 218 25.01 -8.04 -1.46
CA LEU A 218 24.26 -7.04 -2.21
C LEU A 218 22.75 -7.21 -2.00
N VAL A 219 22.23 -8.42 -2.21
CA VAL A 219 20.80 -8.72 -2.06
C VAL A 219 20.35 -8.54 -0.61
N SER A 220 21.11 -9.07 0.34
CA SER A 220 20.78 -9.01 1.77
C SER A 220 20.83 -7.59 2.29
N GLY A 221 21.88 -6.84 1.95
CA GLY A 221 22.07 -5.45 2.32
C GLY A 221 20.97 -4.55 1.77
N THR A 222 20.60 -4.73 0.49
CA THR A 222 19.55 -3.92 -0.15
C THR A 222 18.18 -4.19 0.47
N ARG A 223 17.85 -5.48 0.73
CA ARG A 223 16.60 -5.84 1.44
C ARG A 223 16.56 -5.29 2.85
N HIS A 224 17.69 -5.36 3.57
CA HIS A 224 17.80 -4.81 4.91
C HIS A 224 17.59 -3.29 4.91
N ASP A 225 18.23 -2.55 3.99
CA ASP A 225 18.05 -1.11 3.85
C ASP A 225 16.59 -0.74 3.54
N ALA A 226 15.93 -1.43 2.61
CA ALA A 226 14.52 -1.18 2.31
C ALA A 226 13.61 -1.40 3.53
N ARG A 227 13.85 -2.46 4.32
CA ARG A 227 13.12 -2.71 5.58
C ARG A 227 13.39 -1.62 6.60
N HIS A 228 14.62 -1.15 6.70
CA HIS A 228 15.00 -0.07 7.59
C HIS A 228 14.30 1.24 7.22
N GLN A 229 14.23 1.60 5.93
CA GLN A 229 13.47 2.76 5.45
C GLN A 229 11.97 2.66 5.81
N LEU A 230 11.36 1.49 5.59
CA LEU A 230 9.96 1.23 5.95
C LEU A 230 9.72 1.38 7.45
N ALA A 231 10.62 0.81 8.28
CA ALA A 231 10.54 0.89 9.73
C ALA A 231 10.71 2.34 10.24
N GLN A 232 11.57 3.14 9.59
CA GLN A 232 11.68 4.56 9.90
C GLN A 232 10.38 5.30 9.64
N GLN A 233 9.71 5.06 8.50
CA GLN A 233 8.41 5.66 8.21
C GLN A 233 7.36 5.27 9.25
N ALA A 234 7.27 3.98 9.60
CA ALA A 234 6.32 3.49 10.61
C ALA A 234 6.46 4.19 11.97
N ARG A 235 7.69 4.53 12.39
CA ARG A 235 7.93 5.27 13.64
C ARG A 235 7.32 6.67 13.65
N HIS A 236 7.05 7.25 12.47
CA HIS A 236 6.50 8.61 12.34
C HIS A 236 4.97 8.62 12.31
N THR A 237 4.32 7.46 12.20
CA THR A 237 2.85 7.33 12.12
C THR A 237 2.20 7.09 13.49
N GLY A 238 2.98 6.67 14.50
CA GLY A 238 2.46 6.27 15.81
C GLY A 238 1.83 4.88 15.84
N ALA A 239 2.06 4.06 14.81
CA ALA A 239 1.60 2.67 14.74
C ALA A 239 2.43 1.73 15.63
N ASP A 240 1.84 0.64 16.10
CA ASP A 240 2.54 -0.38 16.91
C ASP A 240 3.26 -1.43 16.05
N GLY A 241 2.86 -1.59 14.79
CA GLY A 241 3.44 -2.58 13.89
C GLY A 241 3.19 -2.30 12.42
N VAL A 242 3.76 -3.15 11.55
CA VAL A 242 3.56 -3.09 10.10
C VAL A 242 3.23 -4.49 9.58
N VAL A 243 2.16 -4.59 8.80
CA VAL A 243 1.85 -5.79 8.01
C VAL A 243 2.40 -5.58 6.61
N LEU A 244 3.32 -6.45 6.18
CA LEU A 244 3.89 -6.42 4.83
C LEU A 244 2.95 -7.11 3.84
N GLY A 245 2.72 -6.46 2.70
CA GLY A 245 1.94 -7.01 1.59
C GLY A 245 2.80 -7.61 0.49
N SER A 246 3.81 -6.86 0.03
CA SER A 246 4.73 -7.31 -1.02
C SER A 246 6.19 -7.00 -0.71
N SER A 247 7.08 -7.83 -1.29
CA SER A 247 8.51 -7.63 -1.25
C SER A 247 9.12 -8.01 -2.60
N ASP A 248 9.34 -6.99 -3.42
CA ASP A 248 9.92 -7.14 -4.75
C ASP A 248 11.43 -6.86 -4.69
N LEU A 249 12.20 -7.66 -5.42
CA LEU A 249 13.63 -7.46 -5.62
C LEU A 249 13.93 -7.62 -7.10
N ARG A 250 14.64 -6.65 -7.66
CA ARG A 250 15.15 -6.69 -9.02
C ARG A 250 16.64 -6.52 -8.98
N VAL A 251 17.35 -7.35 -9.74
CA VAL A 251 18.81 -7.28 -9.89
C VAL A 251 19.10 -7.16 -11.38
N TRP A 252 20.02 -6.28 -11.74
CA TRP A 252 20.51 -6.12 -13.10
C TRP A 252 21.96 -5.64 -13.09
N GLU A 253 22.60 -5.79 -14.24
CA GLU A 253 23.99 -5.37 -14.47
C GLU A 253 24.01 -4.01 -15.17
N GLU A 254 24.97 -3.16 -14.79
CA GLU A 254 25.30 -1.91 -15.44
C GLU A 254 26.80 -1.84 -15.70
N SER A 255 27.21 -1.25 -16.82
CA SER A 255 28.63 -1.03 -17.07
C SER A 255 29.20 0.02 -16.11
N CYS A 256 30.37 -0.25 -15.52
CA CYS A 256 31.02 0.72 -14.65
C CYS A 256 31.37 2.01 -15.42
N ILE A 257 31.11 3.17 -14.80
CA ILE A 257 31.26 4.49 -15.43
C ILE A 257 32.69 4.81 -15.90
N ARG A 258 33.72 4.18 -15.32
CA ARG A 258 35.11 4.36 -15.75
C ARG A 258 35.48 3.53 -16.97
N THR A 259 34.87 2.37 -17.14
CA THR A 259 35.06 1.50 -18.31
C THR A 259 34.59 2.18 -19.59
N SER A 260 33.61 3.09 -19.49
CA SER A 260 33.18 3.92 -20.64
C SER A 260 34.23 4.95 -21.08
N ARG A 261 35.34 5.13 -20.34
CA ARG A 261 36.34 6.18 -20.60
C ARG A 261 37.75 5.67 -20.91
N ASN A 262 38.12 4.45 -20.49
CA ASN A 262 39.42 3.83 -20.79
C ASN A 262 39.25 2.31 -20.98
N SER A 263 39.97 1.74 -21.94
CA SER A 263 39.73 0.41 -22.53
C SER A 263 40.18 -0.82 -21.72
N ASP A 264 40.60 -0.69 -20.46
CA ASP A 264 41.26 -1.80 -19.73
C ASP A 264 40.67 -2.11 -18.34
N SER A 265 39.36 -1.97 -18.14
CA SER A 265 38.71 -2.62 -16.98
C SER A 265 37.32 -3.12 -17.34
N GLU A 266 37.22 -4.32 -17.91
CA GLU A 266 35.96 -5.07 -18.12
C GLU A 266 35.28 -5.36 -16.77
N ALA A 267 34.71 -4.36 -16.11
CA ALA A 267 34.13 -4.48 -14.79
C ALA A 267 32.69 -3.96 -14.78
N GLU A 268 31.79 -4.82 -14.33
CA GLU A 268 30.35 -4.59 -14.26
C GLU A 268 29.96 -4.25 -12.81
N ASP A 269 28.97 -3.38 -12.68
CA ASP A 269 28.32 -3.06 -11.41
C ASP A 269 27.01 -3.85 -11.35
N HIS A 270 26.82 -4.61 -10.28
CA HIS A 270 25.55 -5.24 -9.98
C HIS A 270 24.69 -4.28 -9.16
N VAL A 271 23.50 -3.98 -9.66
CA VAL A 271 22.52 -3.12 -9.00
C VAL A 271 21.36 -3.96 -8.52
N ALA A 272 20.97 -3.78 -7.26
CA ALA A 272 19.79 -4.38 -6.67
C ALA A 272 18.82 -3.28 -6.25
N GLU A 273 17.55 -3.39 -6.65
CA GLU A 273 16.44 -2.56 -6.21
C GLU A 273 15.49 -3.42 -5.38
N ALA A 274 15.27 -3.05 -4.11
CA ALA A 274 14.29 -3.69 -3.25
C ALA A 274 13.15 -2.73 -2.94
N MET A 275 11.91 -3.15 -3.20
CA MET A 275 10.69 -2.43 -2.85
C MET A 275 9.84 -3.25 -1.89
N LEU A 276 9.38 -2.62 -0.83
CA LEU A 276 8.48 -3.19 0.17
C LEU A 276 7.24 -2.31 0.24
N VAL A 277 6.07 -2.93 0.20
CA VAL A 277 4.80 -2.25 0.46
C VAL A 277 4.15 -2.89 1.68
N GLY A 278 3.73 -2.06 2.62
CA GLY A 278 3.09 -2.54 3.84
C GLY A 278 2.11 -1.52 4.41
N THR A 279 1.37 -1.92 5.43
CA THR A 279 0.46 -1.03 6.14
C THR A 279 0.86 -0.98 7.61
N ALA A 280 1.05 0.25 8.10
CA ALA A 280 1.19 0.54 9.51
C ALA A 280 -0.14 0.24 10.22
N ILE A 281 -0.10 -0.51 11.31
CA ILE A 281 -1.28 -0.93 12.08
C ILE A 281 -1.16 -0.49 13.54
N ALA A 282 -2.28 -0.08 14.12
CA ALA A 282 -2.38 0.29 15.52
C ALA A 282 -3.43 -0.57 16.23
N ALA A 283 -3.15 -0.97 17.46
CA ALA A 283 -4.10 -1.66 18.30
C ALA A 283 -5.19 -0.66 18.72
N PHE A 284 -6.44 -1.11 18.71
CA PHE A 284 -7.55 -0.34 19.25
C PHE A 284 -8.37 -1.19 20.21
N SER A 285 -8.92 -0.54 21.24
CA SER A 285 -9.87 -1.18 22.14
C SER A 285 -11.26 -0.63 21.88
N THR A 286 -12.23 -1.54 21.77
CA THR A 286 -13.64 -1.15 21.82
C THR A 286 -14.11 -1.28 23.27
N ARG A 287 -14.80 -0.26 23.78
CA ARG A 287 -15.58 -0.45 25.00
C ARG A 287 -16.71 -1.41 24.65
N ARG A 288 -16.54 -2.69 24.97
CA ARG A 288 -17.59 -3.67 24.80
C ARG A 288 -18.69 -3.32 25.79
N THR A 289 -19.78 -2.72 25.32
CA THR A 289 -21.00 -2.59 26.13
C THR A 289 -21.35 -4.02 26.56
N PRO A 290 -21.39 -4.32 27.88
CA PRO A 290 -21.68 -5.66 28.32
C PRO A 290 -22.99 -6.07 27.68
N GLN A 291 -22.99 -7.16 26.92
CA GLN A 291 -24.24 -7.71 26.43
C GLN A 291 -25.05 -8.00 27.69
N ARG A 292 -26.18 -7.30 27.88
CA ARG A 292 -27.13 -7.64 28.94
C ARG A 292 -27.60 -9.04 28.62
N THR A 293 -26.99 -10.03 29.26
CA THR A 293 -27.50 -11.39 29.27
C THR A 293 -28.90 -11.26 29.85
N LEU A 294 -29.92 -11.46 29.02
CA LEU A 294 -31.28 -11.55 29.53
C LEU A 294 -31.30 -12.80 30.41
N THR A 295 -31.31 -12.60 31.73
CA THR A 295 -31.38 -13.69 32.73
C THR A 295 -32.69 -14.47 32.62
N VAL A 296 -33.65 -13.93 31.88
CA VAL A 296 -34.94 -14.53 31.56
C VAL A 296 -35.02 -14.66 30.06
N MET A 297 -35.15 -15.89 29.56
CA MET A 297 -35.69 -16.10 28.22
C MET A 297 -37.21 -15.95 28.31
N PRO A 298 -37.81 -14.83 27.85
CA PRO A 298 -39.25 -14.71 27.89
C PRO A 298 -39.86 -15.77 26.97
N LEU A 299 -40.62 -16.71 27.58
CA LEU A 299 -41.47 -17.67 26.87
C LEU A 299 -42.72 -16.96 26.32
N ASP A 300 -42.50 -15.90 25.55
CA ASP A 300 -43.57 -15.28 24.80
C ASP A 300 -44.01 -16.21 23.67
N SER A 301 -45.29 -16.19 23.31
CA SER A 301 -45.78 -16.97 22.17
C SER A 301 -44.96 -16.64 20.92
N ARG A 302 -44.76 -17.62 20.04
CA ARG A 302 -44.00 -17.46 18.79
C ARG A 302 -44.46 -16.23 18.01
N ARG A 303 -45.78 -15.98 18.02
CA ARG A 303 -46.46 -14.79 17.51
C ARG A 303 -45.93 -13.48 18.13
N LYS A 304 -45.97 -13.34 19.47
CA LYS A 304 -45.49 -12.13 20.18
C LYS A 304 -43.99 -11.85 19.99
N ARG A 305 -43.19 -12.88 19.73
CA ARG A 305 -41.76 -12.71 19.40
C ARG A 305 -41.55 -12.25 17.96
N LEU A 306 -42.36 -12.77 17.03
CA LEU A 306 -42.29 -12.42 15.62
C LEU A 306 -42.75 -10.97 15.40
N ALA A 307 -43.86 -10.56 16.02
CA ALA A 307 -44.38 -9.19 15.95
C ALA A 307 -43.35 -8.14 16.42
N ARG A 308 -42.69 -8.36 17.58
CA ARG A 308 -41.65 -7.46 18.08
C ARG A 308 -40.39 -7.43 17.22
N ARG A 309 -40.06 -8.52 16.52
CA ARG A 309 -38.94 -8.53 15.57
C ARG A 309 -39.26 -7.67 14.35
N ILE A 310 -40.47 -7.79 13.80
CA ILE A 310 -40.94 -6.96 12.69
C ILE A 310 -40.94 -5.48 13.08
N GLU A 311 -41.45 -5.15 14.26
CA GLU A 311 -41.45 -3.77 14.77
C GLU A 311 -40.03 -3.19 14.90
N ARG A 312 -39.07 -4.01 15.35
CA ARG A 312 -37.65 -3.63 15.42
C ARG A 312 -37.01 -3.50 14.03
N ASP A 313 -37.36 -4.38 13.10
CA ASP A 313 -36.87 -4.35 11.72
C ASP A 313 -37.36 -3.10 10.97
N LEU A 314 -38.61 -2.69 11.24
CA LEU A 314 -39.24 -1.48 10.68
C LEU A 314 -38.68 -0.18 11.28
N SER A 315 -38.17 -0.23 12.52
CA SER A 315 -37.56 0.93 13.20
C SER A 315 -36.05 1.05 13.00
N SER A 316 -35.40 0.02 12.45
CA SER A 316 -33.98 0.03 12.12
C SER A 316 -33.76 0.41 10.65
N TYR A 317 -32.98 1.47 10.39
CA TYR A 317 -32.58 1.83 9.02
C TYR A 317 -31.65 0.75 8.44
N GLY A 318 -32.01 0.20 7.27
CA GLY A 318 -31.19 -0.76 6.52
C GLY A 318 -31.63 -2.22 6.59
N THR A 319 -32.79 -2.51 7.19
CA THR A 319 -33.35 -3.88 7.17
C THR A 319 -33.91 -4.21 5.79
N ASP A 320 -33.52 -5.36 5.23
CA ASP A 320 -33.97 -5.82 3.90
C ASP A 320 -35.52 -5.92 3.84
N PRO A 321 -36.19 -5.17 2.93
CA PRO A 321 -37.65 -5.20 2.79
C PRO A 321 -38.24 -6.60 2.52
N LEU A 322 -37.48 -7.49 1.87
CA LEU A 322 -37.92 -8.86 1.60
C LEU A 322 -38.00 -9.68 2.90
N VAL A 323 -37.03 -9.50 3.79
CA VAL A 323 -36.99 -10.18 5.08
C VAL A 323 -38.15 -9.75 5.97
N THR A 324 -38.48 -8.45 5.96
CA THR A 324 -39.65 -7.93 6.70
C THR A 324 -40.96 -8.49 6.14
N ARG A 325 -41.10 -8.57 4.81
CA ARG A 325 -42.28 -9.18 4.16
C ARG A 325 -42.45 -10.65 4.49
N THR A 326 -41.38 -11.45 4.45
CA THR A 326 -41.44 -12.88 4.82
C THR A 326 -41.88 -13.06 6.28
N ARG A 327 -41.44 -12.19 7.18
CA ARG A 327 -41.82 -12.25 8.60
C ARG A 327 -43.27 -11.82 8.83
N LEU A 328 -43.79 -10.85 8.06
CA LEU A 328 -45.20 -10.47 8.08
C LEU A 328 -46.09 -11.63 7.62
N ALA A 329 -45.73 -12.31 6.54
CA ALA A 329 -46.46 -13.50 6.07
C ALA A 329 -46.46 -14.62 7.12
N GLN A 330 -45.32 -14.86 7.79
CA GLN A 330 -45.24 -15.83 8.89
C GLN A 330 -46.08 -15.43 10.12
N LEU A 331 -46.36 -14.13 10.31
CA LEU A 331 -47.23 -13.66 11.39
C LEU A 331 -48.70 -13.91 11.03
N GLU A 332 -49.08 -13.68 9.77
CA GLU A 332 -50.42 -13.99 9.24
C GLU A 332 -50.72 -15.49 9.30
N ASP A 333 -49.76 -16.34 8.94
CA ASP A 333 -49.90 -17.81 9.05
C ASP A 333 -50.10 -18.28 10.50
N LEU A 334 -49.51 -17.58 11.47
CA LEU A 334 -49.69 -17.88 12.90
C LEU A 334 -51.03 -17.38 13.43
N ASP A 335 -51.59 -16.32 12.85
CA ASP A 335 -52.91 -15.78 13.20
C ASP A 335 -54.06 -16.65 12.64
N GLY A 336 -53.81 -17.45 11.59
CA GLY A 336 -54.77 -18.42 11.05
C GLY A 336 -54.80 -19.79 11.74
N GLN A 337 -53.96 -20.01 12.77
CA GLN A 337 -53.83 -21.27 13.51
C GLN A 337 -54.29 -21.21 14.98
N GLU A 338 -54.70 -20.04 15.48
CA GLU A 338 -55.33 -19.82 16.79
C GLU A 338 -56.87 -19.80 16.66
#